data_AF-A0A6J1F2U8-F1
#
_entry.id   AF-A0A6J1F2U8-F1
#
_cell.length_a   1.000
_cell.length_b   1.000
_cell.length_c   1.000
_cell.angle_alpha   90.00
_cell.angle_beta   90.00
_cell.angle_gamma   90.00
#
_symmetry.space_group_name_H-M   'P 1'
#
loop_
_entity.id
_entity.type
_entity.pdbx_description
1 polymer ?
#
loop_
_entity_poly.entity_id
_entity_poly.type
_entity_poly.pdbx_seq_one_letter_code
_entity_poly.pdbx_strand_id
1 'polypeptide(L)'
;MASFSKFEYTDCRTHNFDALYRQTYDFSAKKPTAHLYIRGKLCSSHNARSLVAQCKLLKPIVFSGSPSAITSRKLQILCKAANDVSGDIPEGNSPSGVSLYERTIETLTTLFPLWVILGTIIGIYKPAAVTWLETDLFTLGLGFLMLSMGLTLTFEDFRRCLRNPWTVGVGFLAQYLIKPLLGFTISMTLKLSAPLATGLILVSCCPGGQASNVATYISKGNVALSVLMTTCSTIGAIVMTPLLTKLLAGQLVPVDAAGLAISTFQVVLVPTVIGVLANEFFPKFTAKMITVTPLIGVILTTLLCASPIGQVAEVLKTQGAQLLLPVAVLHGAAFALGYWLSKISFGESTSRTISIECGMQSSALGFLLAQKHFTNPLVAVPSAVSVVCMALGGSALAVFWRNMPIPADDKDDFQE
;
A
#
# COMPACT_ATOMS: atom_id res chain seq x y z
N MET A 1 -48.58 -2.73 27.02
CA MET A 1 -48.26 -1.35 26.59
C MET A 1 -47.15 -1.47 25.54
N ALA A 2 -47.50 -1.74 24.28
CA ALA A 2 -47.82 -0.78 23.20
C ALA A 2 -46.55 0.02 22.79
N SER A 3 -46.10 0.10 21.54
CA SER A 3 -46.63 -0.29 20.22
C SER A 3 -45.47 -0.41 19.22
N PHE A 4 -45.66 -1.27 18.23
CA PHE A 4 -44.88 -1.37 16.99
C PHE A 4 -45.05 -0.11 16.11
N SER A 5 -44.05 0.18 15.27
CA SER A 5 -44.26 0.86 13.97
C SER A 5 -43.36 0.25 12.89
N LYS A 6 -44.01 -0.58 12.06
CA LYS A 6 -43.60 -0.93 10.70
C LYS A 6 -43.75 0.32 9.82
N PHE A 7 -42.80 0.56 8.91
CA PHE A 7 -43.03 1.41 7.75
C PHE A 7 -43.20 0.50 6.52
N GLU A 8 -44.45 0.38 6.07
CA GLU A 8 -44.81 -0.08 4.73
C GLU A 8 -44.64 1.10 3.77
N TYR A 9 -43.98 0.87 2.63
CA TYR A 9 -44.00 1.80 1.52
C TYR A 9 -45.06 1.33 0.53
N THR A 10 -46.07 2.17 0.35
CA THR A 10 -47.24 1.97 -0.49
C THR A 10 -46.89 1.99 -1.98
N ASP A 11 -47.59 1.13 -2.72
CA ASP A 11 -47.71 1.06 -4.18
C ASP A 11 -47.69 2.41 -4.89
N CYS A 12 -46.90 2.50 -5.97
CA CYS A 12 -47.09 3.52 -6.99
C CYS A 12 -47.23 2.84 -8.36
N ARG A 13 -48.46 2.87 -8.87
CA ARG A 13 -48.92 2.35 -10.17
C ARG A 13 -48.05 2.88 -11.32
N THR A 14 -47.47 1.97 -12.09
CA THR A 14 -46.99 2.25 -13.45
C THR A 14 -48.18 2.29 -14.41
N HIS A 15 -48.48 3.46 -14.94
CA HIS A 15 -49.39 3.59 -16.08
C HIS A 15 -48.65 3.17 -17.36
N ASN A 16 -49.18 2.14 -18.03
CA ASN A 16 -48.87 1.82 -19.41
C ASN A 16 -49.26 3.00 -20.31
N PHE A 17 -48.35 3.42 -21.18
CA PHE A 17 -48.71 4.05 -22.45
C PHE A 17 -47.97 3.31 -23.55
N ASP A 18 -48.72 2.44 -24.24
CA ASP A 18 -48.40 1.95 -25.56
C ASP A 18 -48.42 3.12 -26.55
N ALA A 19 -47.34 3.29 -27.29
CA ALA A 19 -47.33 4.02 -28.54
C ALA A 19 -46.68 3.14 -29.61
N LEU A 20 -47.54 2.35 -30.26
CA LEU A 20 -47.29 1.72 -31.55
C LEU A 20 -47.11 2.81 -32.62
N TYR A 21 -45.98 2.84 -33.33
CA TYR A 21 -46.01 3.03 -34.80
C TYR A 21 -44.69 2.65 -35.51
N ARG A 22 -44.79 1.52 -36.24
CA ARG A 22 -44.40 1.23 -37.62
C ARG A 22 -42.96 1.43 -38.14
N GLN A 23 -42.44 0.30 -38.61
CA GLN A 23 -41.26 -0.02 -39.41
C GLN A 23 -41.39 0.45 -40.88
N THR A 24 -40.31 0.99 -41.47
CA THR A 24 -39.99 0.86 -42.92
C THR A 24 -38.51 1.20 -43.21
N TYR A 25 -38.00 0.64 -44.30
CA TYR A 25 -36.62 0.32 -44.64
C TYR A 25 -35.78 1.42 -45.32
N ASP A 26 -34.45 1.17 -45.31
CA ASP A 26 -33.42 1.40 -46.36
C ASP A 26 -32.72 2.75 -46.60
N PHE A 27 -31.38 2.64 -46.51
CA PHE A 27 -30.26 3.20 -47.29
C PHE A 27 -30.08 4.70 -47.61
N SER A 28 -28.84 5.13 -47.31
CA SER A 28 -27.96 6.03 -48.11
C SER A 28 -27.90 7.54 -47.81
N ALA A 29 -26.73 7.93 -47.31
CA ALA A 29 -25.92 9.12 -47.60
C ALA A 29 -26.60 10.47 -47.94
N LYS A 30 -26.41 11.48 -47.08
CA LYS A 30 -25.66 12.75 -47.34
C LYS A 30 -25.95 13.82 -46.27
N LYS A 31 -24.86 14.52 -45.87
CA LYS A 31 -24.70 15.88 -45.27
C LYS A 31 -25.90 16.53 -44.54
N PRO A 32 -25.72 17.02 -43.30
CA PRO A 32 -26.51 18.12 -42.77
C PRO A 32 -25.81 19.47 -42.95
N THR A 33 -26.47 20.34 -43.71
CA THR A 33 -26.34 21.80 -43.69
C THR A 33 -26.96 22.30 -42.38
N ALA A 34 -26.23 23.04 -41.55
CA ALA A 34 -26.79 23.61 -40.31
C ALA A 34 -27.19 25.07 -40.51
N HIS A 35 -28.49 25.35 -40.56
CA HIS A 35 -29.05 26.69 -40.36
C HIS A 35 -29.15 26.97 -38.85
N LEU A 36 -28.51 28.04 -38.39
CA LEU A 36 -28.56 28.48 -37.00
C LEU A 36 -29.76 29.43 -36.83
N TYR A 37 -30.75 29.04 -36.01
CA TYR A 37 -31.92 29.87 -35.67
C TYR A 37 -31.72 30.43 -34.25
N ILE A 38 -31.49 31.74 -34.12
CA ILE A 38 -31.35 32.42 -32.81
C ILE A 38 -32.68 33.10 -32.50
N ARG A 39 -33.35 32.68 -31.41
CA ARG A 39 -34.53 33.35 -30.86
C ARG A 39 -34.20 33.90 -29.47
N GLY A 40 -33.91 35.20 -29.39
CA GLY A 40 -33.79 35.92 -28.12
C GLY A 40 -35.14 36.48 -27.68
N LYS A 41 -35.57 36.19 -26.44
CA LYS A 41 -36.64 36.94 -25.76
C LYS A 41 -35.99 37.96 -24.81
N LEU A 42 -36.34 39.23 -24.99
CA LEU A 42 -35.99 40.31 -24.08
C LEU A 42 -37.12 40.46 -23.04
N CYS A 43 -36.82 40.37 -21.75
CA CYS A 43 -37.71 40.85 -20.69
C CYS A 43 -36.92 41.79 -19.78
N SER A 44 -37.40 43.03 -19.72
CA SER A 44 -36.94 44.09 -18.83
C SER A 44 -37.62 43.95 -17.47
N SER A 45 -36.86 43.99 -16.37
CA SER A 45 -37.36 44.44 -15.07
C SER A 45 -36.19 44.94 -14.23
N HIS A 46 -36.50 45.93 -13.40
CA HIS A 46 -35.61 46.87 -12.73
C HIS A 46 -34.62 46.24 -11.73
N ASN A 47 -33.43 46.85 -11.71
CA ASN A 47 -32.37 46.79 -10.71
C ASN A 47 -31.42 45.58 -10.67
N ALA A 48 -30.12 45.94 -10.67
CA ALA A 48 -28.90 45.14 -10.51
C ALA A 48 -28.31 44.47 -11.78
N ARG A 49 -27.06 44.86 -12.07
CA ARG A 49 -26.24 44.54 -13.24
C ARG A 49 -25.59 43.15 -13.09
N SER A 50 -25.73 42.28 -14.10
CA SER A 50 -24.71 41.28 -14.48
C SER A 50 -25.06 40.65 -15.84
N LEU A 51 -24.18 40.78 -16.83
CA LEU A 51 -24.27 40.15 -18.15
C LEU A 51 -23.40 38.89 -18.13
N VAL A 52 -24.00 37.71 -18.33
CA VAL A 52 -23.24 36.46 -18.56
C VAL A 52 -23.75 35.82 -19.84
N ALA A 53 -22.96 35.94 -20.91
CA ALA A 53 -23.11 35.17 -22.13
C ALA A 53 -22.29 33.88 -21.98
N GLN A 54 -22.93 32.71 -21.95
CA GLN A 54 -22.25 31.41 -21.99
C GLN A 54 -22.22 30.88 -23.44
N CYS A 55 -21.02 30.72 -23.97
CA CYS A 55 -20.75 30.06 -25.24
C CYS A 55 -20.18 28.66 -24.94
N LYS A 56 -20.85 27.58 -25.38
CA LYS A 56 -20.33 26.20 -25.28
C LYS A 56 -19.69 25.79 -26.61
N LEU A 57 -18.41 25.42 -26.59
CA LEU A 57 -17.69 24.83 -27.73
C LEU A 57 -17.48 23.32 -27.47
N LEU A 58 -17.87 22.46 -28.42
CA LEU A 58 -17.58 21.02 -28.41
C LEU A 58 -16.17 20.73 -29.00
N LYS A 59 -15.56 19.65 -28.49
CA LYS A 59 -14.21 19.06 -28.67
C LYS A 59 -13.58 19.13 -30.09
N PRO A 60 -12.23 19.15 -30.24
CA PRO A 60 -11.57 18.98 -31.53
C PRO A 60 -11.14 17.53 -31.81
N ILE A 61 -11.14 17.21 -33.11
CA ILE A 61 -10.56 16.04 -33.78
C ILE A 61 -9.08 16.33 -34.09
N VAL A 62 -8.22 15.31 -34.01
CA VAL A 62 -6.78 15.34 -34.32
C VAL A 62 -6.54 15.49 -35.83
N PHE A 63 -5.63 16.36 -36.25
CA PHE A 63 -4.78 16.17 -37.44
C PHE A 63 -3.47 16.99 -37.36
N SER A 64 -2.45 16.48 -38.05
CA SER A 64 -1.00 16.78 -38.03
C SER A 64 -0.56 18.17 -38.52
N GLY A 65 0.56 18.66 -37.97
CA GLY A 65 1.42 19.67 -38.61
C GLY A 65 2.31 20.45 -37.63
N SER A 66 3.63 20.23 -37.67
CA SER A 66 4.67 21.15 -37.15
C SER A 66 5.09 22.13 -38.27
N PRO A 67 5.87 23.21 -38.05
CA PRO A 67 6.58 23.63 -36.84
C PRO A 67 6.44 25.14 -36.45
N SER A 68 6.82 25.49 -35.20
CA SER A 68 7.73 26.62 -34.83
C SER A 68 7.43 27.28 -33.46
N ALA A 69 8.48 27.33 -32.64
CA ALA A 69 8.89 28.36 -31.66
C ALA A 69 7.98 28.82 -30.48
N ILE A 70 8.37 28.37 -29.27
CA ILE A 70 8.64 29.12 -28.01
C ILE A 70 7.68 30.26 -27.62
N THR A 71 6.90 30.07 -26.54
CA THR A 71 6.97 30.93 -25.34
C THR A 71 6.26 30.34 -24.12
N SER A 72 6.92 30.50 -22.98
CA SER A 72 6.50 30.21 -21.60
C SER A 72 5.12 30.76 -21.24
N ARG A 73 4.27 29.96 -20.57
CA ARG A 73 3.27 30.47 -19.62
C ARG A 73 2.77 29.41 -18.63
N LYS A 74 2.99 29.73 -17.36
CA LYS A 74 2.54 29.14 -16.09
C LYS A 74 1.02 28.86 -16.12
N LEU A 75 0.59 27.61 -15.96
CA LEU A 75 -0.83 27.25 -15.89
C LEU A 75 -1.25 27.03 -14.42
N GLN A 76 -1.93 28.02 -13.85
CA GLN A 76 -2.69 27.85 -12.60
C GLN A 76 -4.02 27.15 -12.93
N ILE A 77 -4.24 25.97 -12.36
CA ILE A 77 -5.49 25.23 -12.49
C ILE A 77 -6.49 25.79 -11.48
N LEU A 78 -7.49 26.52 -11.98
CA LEU A 78 -8.66 26.97 -11.24
C LEU A 78 -9.82 26.00 -11.53
N CYS A 79 -10.03 25.01 -10.67
CA CYS A 79 -11.23 24.16 -10.74
C CYS A 79 -12.39 24.86 -10.03
N LYS A 80 -13.36 25.36 -10.83
CA LYS A 80 -14.67 25.81 -10.36
C LYS A 80 -15.70 24.80 -10.85
N ALA A 81 -16.15 23.90 -9.99
CA ALA A 81 -17.33 23.07 -10.24
C ALA A 81 -18.55 23.82 -9.68
N ALA A 82 -19.46 24.22 -10.55
CA ALA A 82 -20.75 24.79 -10.19
C ALA A 82 -21.80 23.66 -10.26
N ASN A 83 -22.41 23.33 -9.12
CA ASN A 83 -23.66 22.61 -9.07
C ASN A 83 -24.75 23.62 -8.70
N ASP A 84 -25.64 23.91 -9.64
CA ASP A 84 -26.90 24.59 -9.38
C ASP A 84 -27.86 23.59 -8.73
N VAL A 85 -28.10 23.75 -7.43
CA VAL A 85 -29.28 23.22 -6.74
C VAL A 85 -29.85 24.37 -5.92
N SER A 86 -31.01 24.84 -6.34
CA SER A 86 -31.84 25.78 -5.57
C SER A 86 -32.50 24.99 -4.43
N GLY A 87 -32.17 25.37 -3.21
CA GLY A 87 -32.76 24.86 -1.97
C GLY A 87 -32.17 25.64 -0.80
N ASP A 88 -33.01 26.31 -0.05
CA ASP A 88 -32.64 27.17 1.09
C ASP A 88 -31.77 26.41 2.12
N ILE A 89 -30.57 26.93 2.38
CA ILE A 89 -29.63 26.42 3.37
C ILE A 89 -29.78 27.24 4.66
N PRO A 90 -30.07 26.62 5.82
CA PRO A 90 -29.74 27.23 7.11
C PRO A 90 -28.22 27.23 7.27
N GLU A 91 -27.63 28.40 7.47
CA GLU A 91 -26.21 28.55 7.81
C GLU A 91 -25.86 27.69 9.04
N GLY A 92 -25.07 26.63 8.83
CA GLY A 92 -24.60 25.78 9.91
C GLY A 92 -23.71 24.65 9.41
N ASN A 93 -22.41 24.79 9.67
CA ASN A 93 -21.31 23.82 9.50
C ASN A 93 -20.76 23.63 8.08
N SER A 94 -19.71 24.40 7.81
CA SER A 94 -18.64 24.06 6.88
C SER A 94 -18.06 22.66 7.16
N PRO A 95 -17.57 21.92 6.14
CA PRO A 95 -16.86 20.67 6.38
C PRO A 95 -15.54 21.01 7.07
N SER A 96 -15.38 20.57 8.31
CA SER A 96 -14.17 20.75 9.12
C SER A 96 -12.93 20.37 8.31
N GLY A 97 -12.08 21.35 8.05
CA GLY A 97 -10.78 21.12 7.42
C GLY A 97 -9.96 20.15 8.26
N VAL A 98 -9.46 19.09 7.61
CA VAL A 98 -8.47 18.14 8.16
C VAL A 98 -7.43 18.90 9.00
N SER A 99 -7.19 18.44 10.23
CA SER A 99 -6.32 19.15 11.16
C SER A 99 -4.90 19.25 10.60
N LEU A 100 -4.18 20.34 10.90
CA LEU A 100 -2.79 20.52 10.46
C LEU A 100 -1.90 19.33 10.87
N TYR A 101 -2.23 18.71 12.00
CA TYR A 101 -1.57 17.52 12.53
C TYR A 101 -1.73 16.30 11.61
N GLU A 102 -2.95 15.96 11.21
CA GLU A 102 -3.24 14.83 10.30
C GLU A 102 -2.52 14.99 8.96
N ARG A 103 -2.56 16.19 8.38
CA ARG A 103 -1.83 16.49 7.12
C ARG A 103 -0.31 16.32 7.28
N THR A 104 0.23 16.73 8.42
CA THR A 104 1.67 16.60 8.71
C THR A 104 2.05 15.13 8.81
N ILE A 105 1.27 14.31 9.53
CA ILE A 105 1.52 12.88 9.67
C ILE A 105 1.39 12.14 8.35
N GLU A 106 0.35 12.43 7.57
CA GLU A 106 0.16 11.82 6.25
C GLU A 106 1.35 12.16 5.34
N THR A 107 1.82 13.42 5.39
CA THR A 107 3.02 13.84 4.66
C THR A 107 4.26 13.08 5.15
N LEU A 108 4.51 13.01 6.46
CA LEU A 108 5.68 12.28 6.99
C LEU A 108 5.67 10.80 6.61
N THR A 109 4.49 10.18 6.63
CA THR A 109 4.28 8.77 6.29
C THR A 109 4.47 8.51 4.80
N THR A 110 3.97 9.39 3.94
CA THR A 110 4.19 9.29 2.49
C THR A 110 5.65 9.58 2.09
N LEU A 111 6.38 10.34 2.91
CA LEU A 111 7.81 10.60 2.76
C LEU A 111 8.72 9.50 3.37
N PHE A 112 8.17 8.38 3.88
CA PHE A 112 8.97 7.23 4.35
C PHE A 112 10.14 6.80 3.43
N PRO A 113 10.02 6.81 2.08
CA PRO A 113 11.12 6.35 1.23
C PRO A 113 12.31 7.33 1.31
N LEU A 114 12.03 8.62 1.47
CA LEU A 114 13.08 9.63 1.68
C LEU A 114 13.77 9.44 3.04
N TRP A 115 13.00 9.11 4.09
CA TRP A 115 13.56 8.80 5.40
C TRP A 115 14.47 7.56 5.36
N VAL A 116 14.10 6.53 4.60
CA VAL A 116 14.94 5.33 4.38
C VAL A 116 16.22 5.68 3.60
N ILE A 117 16.14 6.49 2.54
CA ILE A 117 17.33 6.95 1.80
C ILE A 117 18.27 7.73 2.73
N LEU A 118 17.72 8.69 3.48
CA LEU A 118 18.49 9.50 4.41
C LEU A 118 19.14 8.62 5.49
N GLY A 119 18.38 7.68 6.07
CA GLY A 119 18.88 6.71 7.03
C GLY A 119 19.98 5.81 6.45
N THR A 120 19.87 5.42 5.18
CA THR A 120 20.89 4.64 4.46
C THR A 120 22.18 5.44 4.28
N ILE A 121 22.07 6.70 3.85
CA ILE A 121 23.22 7.61 3.69
C ILE A 121 23.92 7.80 5.06
N ILE A 122 23.15 8.09 6.11
CA ILE A 122 23.69 8.24 7.47
C ILE A 122 24.34 6.94 7.93
N GLY A 123 23.70 5.79 7.73
CA GLY A 123 24.23 4.48 8.10
C GLY A 123 25.57 4.16 7.43
N ILE A 124 25.73 4.49 6.14
CA ILE A 124 26.97 4.23 5.39
C ILE A 124 28.10 5.19 5.80
N TYR A 125 27.82 6.50 5.87
CA TYR A 125 28.85 7.52 6.05
C TYR A 125 29.13 7.88 7.51
N LYS A 126 28.14 7.71 8.40
CA LYS A 126 28.27 7.98 9.84
C LYS A 126 27.62 6.86 10.68
N PRO A 127 28.12 5.61 10.61
CA PRO A 127 27.50 4.45 11.27
C PRO A 127 27.22 4.67 12.76
N ALA A 128 28.14 5.31 13.48
CA ALA A 128 28.01 5.61 14.91
C ALA A 128 26.74 6.42 15.28
N ALA A 129 26.14 7.14 14.34
CA ALA A 129 24.89 7.88 14.57
C ALA A 129 23.65 6.97 14.70
N VAL A 130 23.73 5.72 14.24
CA VAL A 130 22.58 4.79 14.19
C VAL A 130 22.87 3.42 14.81
N THR A 131 24.14 3.07 15.04
CA THR A 131 24.54 1.77 15.64
C THR A 131 24.37 1.72 17.16
N TRP A 132 24.02 2.83 17.82
CA TRP A 132 23.62 2.83 19.25
C TRP A 132 22.33 2.03 19.50
N LEU A 133 21.55 1.77 18.44
CA LEU A 133 20.40 0.89 18.47
C LEU A 133 20.86 -0.58 18.42
N GLU A 134 21.43 -1.04 19.53
CA GLU A 134 21.88 -2.42 19.75
C GLU A 134 20.72 -3.42 19.70
N THR A 135 21.02 -4.72 19.64
CA THR A 135 20.05 -5.80 19.45
C THR A 135 18.86 -5.76 20.42
N ASP A 136 19.07 -5.43 21.69
CA ASP A 136 17.99 -5.38 22.68
C ASP A 136 17.06 -4.19 22.46
N LEU A 137 17.61 -3.01 22.19
CA LEU A 137 16.82 -1.83 21.89
C LEU A 137 16.15 -1.92 20.52
N PHE A 138 16.81 -2.57 19.55
CA PHE A 138 16.23 -2.93 18.26
C PHE A 138 15.04 -3.88 18.46
N THR A 139 15.20 -4.90 19.31
CA THR A 139 14.11 -5.84 19.66
C THR A 139 12.93 -5.08 20.26
N LEU A 140 13.20 -4.18 21.20
CA LEU A 140 12.16 -3.37 21.84
C LEU A 140 11.47 -2.44 20.83
N GLY A 141 12.23 -1.76 19.98
CA GLY A 141 11.71 -0.90 18.92
C GLY A 141 10.84 -1.66 17.93
N LEU A 142 11.26 -2.86 17.51
CA LEU A 142 10.47 -3.73 16.65
C LEU A 142 9.19 -4.20 17.36
N GLY A 143 9.27 -4.54 18.65
CA GLY A 143 8.11 -4.88 19.47
C GLY A 143 7.10 -3.73 19.57
N PHE A 144 7.56 -2.50 19.80
CA PHE A 144 6.69 -1.31 19.78
C PHE A 144 6.07 -1.06 18.41
N LEU A 145 6.81 -1.31 17.33
CA LEU A 145 6.29 -1.20 15.97
C LEU A 145 5.20 -2.27 15.70
N MET A 146 5.35 -3.49 16.22
CA MET A 146 4.32 -4.54 16.13
C MET A 146 3.11 -4.27 17.03
N LEU A 147 3.32 -3.69 18.21
CA LEU A 147 2.26 -3.18 19.09
C LEU A 147 1.46 -2.07 18.41
N SER A 148 2.16 -1.11 17.79
CA SER A 148 1.58 0.00 17.01
C SER A 148 0.60 -0.50 15.95
N MET A 149 0.99 -1.52 15.18
CA MET A 149 0.09 -2.19 14.24
C MET A 149 -1.09 -2.83 14.97
N GLY A 150 -0.84 -3.61 16.03
CA GLY A 150 -1.89 -4.27 16.81
C GLY A 150 -2.97 -3.30 17.32
N LEU A 151 -2.59 -2.11 17.76
CA LEU A 151 -3.51 -1.07 18.23
C LEU A 151 -4.47 -0.57 17.14
N THR A 152 -4.14 -0.76 15.87
CA THR A 152 -4.98 -0.35 14.72
C THR A 152 -5.88 -1.47 14.20
N LEU A 153 -5.71 -2.71 14.68
CA LEU A 153 -6.46 -3.87 14.23
C LEU A 153 -7.70 -4.11 15.09
N THR A 154 -8.78 -4.55 14.45
CA THR A 154 -10.05 -4.89 15.10
C THR A 154 -10.39 -6.37 14.90
N PHE A 155 -11.27 -6.93 15.74
CA PHE A 155 -11.79 -8.29 15.53
C PHE A 155 -12.55 -8.44 14.19
N GLU A 156 -13.14 -7.35 13.71
CA GLU A 156 -13.80 -7.35 12.41
C GLU A 156 -12.81 -7.57 11.26
N ASP A 157 -11.58 -7.07 11.36
CA ASP A 157 -10.54 -7.33 10.36
C ASP A 157 -10.22 -8.83 10.27
N PHE A 158 -10.10 -9.52 11.41
CA PHE A 158 -9.95 -10.98 11.41
C PHE A 158 -11.16 -11.69 10.79
N ARG A 159 -12.37 -11.21 11.08
CA ARG A 159 -13.60 -11.74 10.49
C ARG A 159 -13.62 -11.54 8.97
N ARG A 160 -13.14 -10.40 8.47
CA ARG A 160 -12.96 -10.13 7.04
C ARG A 160 -11.94 -11.04 6.39
N CYS A 161 -10.81 -11.37 7.06
CA CYS A 161 -9.83 -12.35 6.56
C CYS A 161 -10.51 -13.71 6.34
N LEU A 162 -11.43 -14.12 7.23
CA LEU A 162 -12.19 -15.37 7.12
C LEU A 162 -13.32 -15.34 6.07
N ARG A 163 -13.90 -14.17 5.76
CA ARG A 163 -14.93 -14.01 4.70
C ARG A 163 -14.34 -14.00 3.30
N ASN A 164 -13.11 -13.52 3.14
CA ASN A 164 -12.40 -13.44 1.86
C ASN A 164 -11.18 -14.41 1.81
N PRO A 165 -11.36 -15.72 2.09
CA PRO A 165 -10.24 -16.64 2.28
C PRO A 165 -9.45 -16.90 1.00
N TRP A 166 -10.09 -16.78 -0.17
CA TRP A 166 -9.42 -17.00 -1.45
C TRP A 166 -8.41 -15.88 -1.75
N THR A 167 -8.84 -14.63 -1.67
CA THR A 167 -7.99 -13.46 -1.97
C THR A 167 -6.84 -13.35 -0.97
N VAL A 168 -7.11 -13.51 0.33
CA VAL A 168 -6.06 -13.51 1.35
C VAL A 168 -5.17 -14.74 1.25
N GLY A 169 -5.72 -15.91 0.93
CA GLY A 169 -4.99 -17.16 0.78
C GLY A 169 -3.98 -17.15 -0.38
N VAL A 170 -4.36 -16.59 -1.54
CA VAL A 170 -3.41 -16.40 -2.66
C VAL A 170 -2.28 -15.46 -2.26
N GLY A 171 -2.60 -14.37 -1.56
CA GLY A 171 -1.61 -13.45 -1.02
C GLY A 171 -0.63 -14.12 -0.04
N PHE A 172 -1.17 -14.91 0.90
CA PHE A 172 -0.38 -15.68 1.87
C PHE A 172 0.53 -16.71 1.18
N LEU A 173 0.01 -17.41 0.17
CA LEU A 173 0.77 -18.38 -0.61
C LEU A 173 1.86 -17.68 -1.43
N ALA A 174 1.57 -16.53 -2.04
CA ALA A 174 2.59 -15.74 -2.73
C ALA A 174 3.73 -15.36 -1.77
N GLN A 175 3.40 -14.93 -0.56
CA GLN A 175 4.39 -14.57 0.46
C GLN A 175 5.23 -15.78 0.93
N TYR A 176 4.60 -16.91 1.27
CA TYR A 176 5.29 -18.03 1.92
C TYR A 176 5.68 -19.20 1.01
N LEU A 177 5.30 -19.17 -0.27
CA LEU A 177 5.77 -20.13 -1.26
C LEU A 177 6.69 -19.45 -2.26
N ILE A 178 6.20 -18.43 -2.97
CA ILE A 178 6.91 -17.87 -4.12
C ILE A 178 8.20 -17.18 -3.66
N LYS A 179 8.11 -16.32 -2.65
CA LYS A 179 9.26 -15.52 -2.23
C LYS A 179 10.39 -16.34 -1.57
N PRO A 180 10.12 -17.32 -0.69
CA PRO A 180 11.13 -18.26 -0.19
C PRO A 180 11.81 -19.07 -1.29
N LEU A 181 11.04 -19.56 -2.26
CA LEU A 181 11.60 -20.29 -3.41
C LEU A 181 12.46 -19.38 -4.29
N LEU A 182 12.07 -18.11 -4.48
CA LEU A 182 12.92 -17.12 -5.13
C LEU A 182 14.22 -16.90 -4.36
N GLY A 183 14.15 -16.69 -3.04
CA GLY A 183 15.32 -16.49 -2.18
C GLY A 183 16.31 -17.65 -2.29
N PHE A 184 15.81 -18.88 -2.21
CA PHE A 184 16.59 -20.10 -2.40
C PHE A 184 17.20 -20.15 -3.81
N THR A 185 16.37 -20.04 -4.86
CA THR A 185 16.82 -20.18 -6.26
C THR A 185 17.87 -19.13 -6.63
N ILE A 186 17.65 -17.87 -6.24
CA ILE A 186 18.58 -16.76 -6.48
C ILE A 186 19.90 -17.03 -5.75
N SER A 187 19.85 -17.45 -4.48
CA SER A 187 21.05 -17.71 -3.70
C SER A 187 21.92 -18.82 -4.30
N MET A 188 21.30 -19.89 -4.81
CA MET A 188 22.00 -21.01 -5.45
C MET A 188 22.53 -20.63 -6.83
N THR A 189 21.72 -19.95 -7.66
CA THR A 189 22.08 -19.56 -9.03
C THR A 189 23.25 -18.59 -9.04
N LEU A 190 23.24 -17.61 -8.13
CA LEU A 190 24.31 -16.63 -7.97
C LEU A 190 25.48 -17.15 -7.12
N LYS A 191 25.43 -18.42 -6.68
CA LYS A 191 26.48 -19.09 -5.90
C LYS A 191 26.92 -18.27 -4.68
N LEU A 192 25.95 -17.74 -3.94
CA LEU A 192 26.23 -16.97 -2.73
C LEU A 192 26.92 -17.85 -1.68
N SER A 193 27.77 -17.23 -0.86
CA SER A 193 28.35 -17.93 0.29
C SER A 193 27.25 -18.42 1.24
N ALA A 194 27.47 -19.53 1.94
CA ALA A 194 26.47 -20.13 2.81
C ALA A 194 25.81 -19.13 3.80
N PRO A 195 26.57 -18.21 4.45
CA PRO A 195 25.96 -17.18 5.31
C PRO A 195 25.04 -16.21 4.56
N LEU A 196 25.47 -15.71 3.39
CA LEU A 196 24.68 -14.77 2.59
C LEU A 196 23.44 -15.43 1.98
N ALA A 197 23.57 -16.66 1.50
CA ALA A 197 22.46 -17.47 1.03
C ALA A 197 21.43 -17.69 2.15
N THR A 198 21.90 -18.04 3.35
CA THR A 198 21.05 -18.19 4.54
C THR A 198 20.31 -16.90 4.87
N GLY A 199 21.01 -15.76 4.86
CA GLY A 199 20.38 -14.46 5.12
C GLY A 199 19.33 -14.08 4.08
N LEU A 200 19.59 -14.36 2.80
CA LEU A 200 18.64 -14.10 1.72
C LEU A 200 17.40 -14.99 1.82
N ILE A 201 17.59 -16.26 2.17
CA ILE A 201 16.49 -17.20 2.43
C ILE A 201 15.69 -16.75 3.66
N LEU A 202 16.34 -16.47 4.78
CA LEU A 202 15.67 -16.03 6.01
C LEU A 202 14.81 -14.77 5.78
N VAL A 203 15.37 -13.75 5.13
CA VAL A 203 14.62 -12.52 4.88
C VAL A 203 13.43 -12.80 3.95
N SER A 204 13.59 -13.66 2.94
CA SER A 204 12.49 -14.06 2.04
C SER A 204 11.38 -14.87 2.71
N CYS A 205 11.67 -15.49 3.86
CA CYS A 205 10.70 -16.22 4.68
C CYS A 205 9.98 -15.33 5.70
N CYS A 206 10.32 -14.04 5.81
CA CYS A 206 9.68 -13.12 6.74
C CYS A 206 8.26 -12.73 6.28
N PRO A 207 7.37 -12.33 7.19
CA PRO A 207 6.02 -11.85 6.85
C PRO A 207 6.05 -10.52 6.09
N GLY A 208 4.88 -10.06 5.63
CA GLY A 208 4.68 -8.72 5.07
C GLY A 208 5.18 -7.61 6.01
N GLY A 209 5.66 -6.51 5.44
CA GLY A 209 6.20 -5.37 6.20
C GLY A 209 5.23 -4.19 6.21
N GLN A 210 5.04 -3.54 7.36
CA GLN A 210 4.02 -2.48 7.55
C GLN A 210 4.03 -1.33 6.51
N ALA A 211 5.19 -1.04 5.91
CA ALA A 211 5.30 -0.05 4.84
C ALA A 211 4.49 -0.41 3.58
N SER A 212 4.12 -1.68 3.41
CA SER A 212 3.23 -2.16 2.34
C SER A 212 1.87 -1.47 2.37
N ASN A 213 1.25 -1.31 3.54
CA ASN A 213 -0.07 -0.67 3.69
C ASN A 213 -0.08 0.76 3.11
N VAL A 214 0.98 1.53 3.38
CA VAL A 214 1.15 2.89 2.86
C VAL A 214 1.40 2.87 1.35
N ALA A 215 2.25 1.95 0.88
CA ALA A 215 2.51 1.79 -0.56
C ALA A 215 1.24 1.38 -1.31
N THR A 216 0.41 0.50 -0.76
CA THR A 216 -0.88 0.08 -1.31
C THR A 216 -1.86 1.24 -1.40
N TYR A 217 -1.93 2.09 -0.37
CA TYR A 217 -2.74 3.30 -0.40
C TYR A 217 -2.31 4.23 -1.54
N ILE A 218 -1.00 4.49 -1.67
CA ILE A 218 -0.45 5.35 -2.72
C ILE A 218 -0.70 4.75 -4.12
N SER A 219 -0.62 3.43 -4.28
CA SER A 219 -0.82 2.73 -5.55
C SER A 219 -2.28 2.61 -5.98
N LYS A 220 -3.23 3.12 -5.18
CA LYS A 220 -4.68 2.92 -5.32
C LYS A 220 -5.09 1.43 -5.23
N GLY A 221 -4.30 0.60 -4.54
CA GLY A 221 -4.70 -0.77 -4.27
C GLY A 221 -5.75 -0.85 -3.16
N ASN A 222 -6.19 -2.07 -2.86
CA ASN A 222 -7.09 -2.33 -1.73
C ASN A 222 -6.28 -2.36 -0.41
N VAL A 223 -6.42 -1.29 0.39
CA VAL A 223 -5.71 -1.12 1.67
C VAL A 223 -6.20 -2.10 2.73
N ALA A 224 -7.52 -2.36 2.78
CA ALA A 224 -8.08 -3.32 3.72
C ALA A 224 -7.48 -4.72 3.49
N LEU A 225 -7.42 -5.16 2.24
CA LEU A 225 -6.76 -6.41 1.87
C LEU A 225 -5.28 -6.42 2.26
N SER A 226 -4.55 -5.32 2.07
CA SER A 226 -3.14 -5.19 2.48
C SER A 226 -2.97 -5.46 3.98
N VAL A 227 -3.79 -4.79 4.81
CA VAL A 227 -3.77 -4.95 6.26
C VAL A 227 -4.07 -6.40 6.66
N LEU A 228 -5.05 -7.04 6.01
CA LEU A 228 -5.38 -8.44 6.28
C LEU A 228 -4.27 -9.40 5.86
N MET A 229 -3.67 -9.19 4.70
CA MET A 229 -2.55 -10.02 4.22
C MET A 229 -1.33 -9.89 5.14
N THR A 230 -0.98 -8.66 5.53
CA THR A 230 0.09 -8.42 6.49
C THR A 230 -0.25 -9.05 7.85
N THR A 231 -1.49 -8.93 8.34
CA THR A 231 -1.91 -9.52 9.63
C THR A 231 -1.85 -11.04 9.59
N CYS A 232 -2.49 -11.64 8.59
CA CYS A 232 -2.58 -13.10 8.44
C CYS A 232 -1.17 -13.69 8.18
N SER A 233 -0.27 -12.98 7.45
CA SER A 233 1.14 -13.40 7.33
C SER A 233 1.94 -13.22 8.63
N THR A 234 1.77 -12.12 9.34
CA THR A 234 2.44 -11.84 10.63
C THR A 234 2.14 -12.93 11.67
N ILE A 235 0.89 -13.41 11.74
CA ILE A 235 0.52 -14.54 12.60
C ILE A 235 1.15 -15.84 12.09
N GLY A 236 1.07 -16.10 10.78
CA GLY A 236 1.67 -17.27 10.15
C GLY A 236 3.20 -17.33 10.32
N ALA A 237 3.87 -16.20 10.49
CA ALA A 237 5.32 -16.07 10.57
C ALA A 237 5.97 -16.93 11.65
N ILE A 238 5.26 -17.19 12.76
CA ILE A 238 5.75 -17.99 13.89
C ILE A 238 6.06 -19.42 13.45
N VAL A 239 5.27 -19.95 12.53
CA VAL A 239 5.43 -21.31 12.01
C VAL A 239 6.17 -21.28 10.69
N MET A 240 5.74 -20.41 9.77
CA MET A 240 6.26 -20.41 8.40
C MET A 240 7.71 -19.93 8.32
N THR A 241 8.10 -18.87 9.04
CA THR A 241 9.46 -18.33 8.96
C THR A 241 10.50 -19.36 9.40
N PRO A 242 10.37 -20.00 10.59
CA PRO A 242 11.34 -21.00 11.05
C PRO A 242 11.31 -22.28 10.22
N LEU A 243 10.10 -22.75 9.85
CA LEU A 243 9.95 -23.96 9.04
C LEU A 243 10.64 -23.82 7.68
N LEU A 244 10.33 -22.74 6.95
CA LEU A 244 10.88 -22.51 5.62
C LEU A 244 12.38 -22.19 5.67
N THR A 245 12.83 -21.42 6.67
CA THR A 245 14.26 -21.16 6.87
C THR A 245 15.01 -22.47 7.13
N LYS A 246 14.49 -23.34 7.99
CA LYS A 246 15.12 -24.64 8.27
C LYS A 246 15.10 -25.57 7.06
N LEU A 247 14.00 -25.61 6.32
CA LEU A 247 13.86 -26.44 5.13
C LEU A 247 14.85 -26.01 4.02
N LEU A 248 14.95 -24.70 3.77
CA LEU A 248 15.69 -24.17 2.62
C LEU A 248 17.17 -23.88 2.94
N ALA A 249 17.46 -23.37 4.13
CA ALA A 249 18.82 -22.98 4.56
C ALA A 249 19.48 -23.97 5.52
N GLY A 250 18.76 -24.95 6.09
CA GLY A 250 19.31 -25.90 7.07
C GLY A 250 20.40 -26.83 6.50
N GLN A 251 20.48 -26.95 5.17
CA GLN A 251 21.56 -27.65 4.47
C GLN A 251 22.84 -26.79 4.31
N LEU A 252 22.72 -25.46 4.47
CA LEU A 252 23.82 -24.52 4.31
C LEU A 252 24.49 -24.22 5.66
N VAL A 253 23.69 -24.02 6.70
CA VAL A 253 24.14 -23.76 8.07
C VAL A 253 23.15 -24.37 9.07
N PRO A 254 23.58 -24.67 10.32
CA PRO A 254 22.66 -25.10 11.36
C PRO A 254 21.59 -24.03 11.64
N VAL A 255 20.31 -24.42 11.57
CA VAL A 255 19.16 -23.54 11.84
C VAL A 255 18.41 -24.03 13.07
N ASP A 256 18.44 -23.25 14.15
CA ASP A 256 17.57 -23.45 15.31
C ASP A 256 16.16 -22.90 15.03
N ALA A 257 15.32 -23.74 14.41
CA ALA A 257 13.94 -23.38 14.14
C ALA A 257 13.12 -23.12 15.42
N ALA A 258 13.44 -23.77 16.54
CA ALA A 258 12.70 -23.55 17.78
C ALA A 258 13.04 -22.16 18.35
N GLY A 259 14.32 -21.80 18.40
CA GLY A 259 14.77 -20.46 18.77
C GLY A 259 14.17 -19.37 17.89
N LEU A 260 14.18 -19.57 16.57
CA LEU A 260 13.53 -18.65 15.61
C LEU A 260 12.04 -18.50 15.91
N ALA A 261 11.31 -19.60 16.11
CA ALA A 261 9.88 -19.57 16.42
C ALA A 261 9.57 -18.82 17.72
N ILE A 262 10.33 -19.08 18.79
CA ILE A 262 10.17 -18.41 20.08
C ILE A 262 10.44 -16.90 19.94
N SER A 263 11.51 -16.53 19.24
CA SER A 263 11.84 -15.11 19.03
C SER A 263 10.79 -14.40 18.19
N THR A 264 10.31 -15.02 17.11
CA THR A 264 9.21 -14.48 16.30
C THR A 264 7.94 -14.34 17.14
N PHE A 265 7.56 -15.35 17.92
CA PHE A 265 6.42 -15.30 18.82
C PHE A 265 6.53 -14.12 19.81
N GLN A 266 7.67 -13.96 20.48
CA GLN A 266 7.89 -12.93 21.50
C GLN A 266 7.94 -11.52 20.93
N VAL A 267 8.58 -11.33 19.77
CA VAL A 267 8.83 -9.99 19.22
C VAL A 267 7.68 -9.52 18.33
N VAL A 268 6.95 -10.45 17.72
CA VAL A 268 5.90 -10.15 16.76
C VAL A 268 4.52 -10.41 17.34
N LEU A 269 4.21 -11.66 17.68
CA LEU A 269 2.84 -12.02 18.06
C LEU A 269 2.43 -11.40 19.40
N VAL A 270 3.29 -11.49 20.42
CA VAL A 270 2.95 -10.99 21.77
C VAL A 270 2.58 -9.50 21.74
N PRO A 271 3.40 -8.58 21.18
CA PRO A 271 3.05 -7.17 21.11
C PRO A 271 1.82 -6.90 20.23
N THR A 272 1.67 -7.61 19.10
CA THR A 272 0.50 -7.45 18.22
C THR A 272 -0.79 -7.86 18.93
N VAL A 273 -0.81 -9.00 19.62
CA VAL A 273 -1.97 -9.47 20.39
C VAL A 273 -2.30 -8.48 21.51
N ILE A 274 -1.29 -8.00 22.25
CA ILE A 274 -1.49 -6.96 23.27
C ILE A 274 -2.15 -5.72 22.65
N GLY A 275 -1.70 -5.29 21.48
CA GLY A 275 -2.27 -4.14 20.76
C GLY A 275 -3.74 -4.36 20.37
N VAL A 276 -4.06 -5.52 19.79
CA VAL A 276 -5.44 -5.90 19.40
C VAL A 276 -6.35 -5.91 20.62
N LEU A 277 -5.93 -6.58 21.70
CA LEU A 277 -6.70 -6.66 22.94
C LEU A 277 -6.85 -5.28 23.61
N ALA A 278 -5.83 -4.42 23.54
CA ALA A 278 -5.91 -3.06 24.04
C ALA A 278 -6.90 -2.21 23.23
N ASN A 279 -6.96 -2.39 21.91
CA ASN A 279 -7.95 -1.74 21.06
C ASN A 279 -9.38 -2.17 21.41
N GLU A 280 -9.59 -3.46 21.66
CA GLU A 280 -10.91 -4.00 22.02
C GLU A 280 -11.37 -3.57 23.42
N PHE A 281 -10.54 -3.79 24.44
CA PHE A 281 -10.95 -3.61 25.84
C PHE A 281 -10.82 -2.16 26.33
N PHE A 282 -9.98 -1.35 25.68
CA PHE A 282 -9.73 0.05 26.07
C PHE A 282 -9.86 1.03 24.89
N PRO A 283 -10.98 1.03 24.14
CA PRO A 283 -11.10 1.79 22.88
C PRO A 283 -10.96 3.31 23.08
N LYS A 284 -11.35 3.85 24.24
CA LYS A 284 -11.16 5.28 24.57
C LYS A 284 -9.69 5.66 24.72
N PHE A 285 -8.87 4.76 25.26
CA PHE A 285 -7.42 4.96 25.38
C PHE A 285 -6.78 4.79 24.00
N THR A 286 -7.14 3.72 23.29
CA THR A 286 -6.56 3.40 21.99
C THR A 286 -6.91 4.45 20.93
N ALA A 287 -8.12 5.01 20.93
CA ALA A 287 -8.49 6.13 20.06
C ALA A 287 -7.58 7.36 20.24
N LYS A 288 -7.08 7.61 21.46
CA LYS A 288 -6.09 8.67 21.69
C LYS A 288 -4.72 8.25 21.17
N MET A 289 -4.30 7.01 21.45
CA MET A 289 -2.99 6.50 21.04
C MET A 289 -2.83 6.43 19.53
N ILE A 290 -3.85 5.96 18.80
CA ILE A 290 -3.86 5.83 17.34
C ILE A 290 -3.55 7.17 16.64
N THR A 291 -3.85 8.32 17.26
CA THR A 291 -3.48 9.62 16.68
C THR A 291 -1.96 9.83 16.62
N VAL A 292 -1.21 9.30 17.59
CA VAL A 292 0.25 9.45 17.71
C VAL A 292 0.99 8.26 17.10
N THR A 293 0.35 7.08 17.05
CA THR A 293 0.91 5.83 16.54
C THR A 293 1.58 5.96 15.15
N PRO A 294 1.01 6.64 14.14
CA PRO A 294 1.68 6.84 12.86
C PRO A 294 3.03 7.55 12.96
N LEU A 295 3.14 8.59 13.80
CA LEU A 295 4.39 9.33 14.00
C LEU A 295 5.46 8.42 14.64
N ILE A 296 5.07 7.67 15.67
CA ILE A 296 5.93 6.67 16.31
C ILE A 296 6.37 5.62 15.29
N GLY A 297 5.43 5.13 14.46
CA GLY A 297 5.68 4.17 13.39
C GLY A 297 6.71 4.67 12.39
N VAL A 298 6.60 5.91 11.91
CA VAL A 298 7.58 6.51 10.98
C VAL A 298 8.96 6.64 11.63
N ILE A 299 9.05 7.11 12.87
CA ILE A 299 10.32 7.26 13.60
C ILE A 299 10.98 5.88 13.80
N LEU A 300 10.24 4.92 14.36
CA LEU A 300 10.76 3.57 14.62
C LEU A 300 11.13 2.87 13.31
N THR A 301 10.30 2.94 12.28
CA THR A 301 10.62 2.38 10.96
C THR A 301 11.92 2.97 10.44
N THR A 302 12.08 4.31 10.48
CA THR A 302 13.29 4.97 10.00
C THR A 302 14.54 4.50 10.76
N LEU A 303 14.45 4.39 12.09
CA LEU A 303 15.57 3.91 12.92
C LEU A 303 15.88 2.43 12.67
N LEU A 304 14.86 1.57 12.60
CA LEU A 304 15.01 0.14 12.32
C LEU A 304 15.45 -0.13 10.89
N CYS A 305 15.28 0.83 9.98
CA CYS A 305 15.84 0.78 8.63
C CYS A 305 17.30 1.25 8.59
N ALA A 306 17.65 2.29 9.34
CA ALA A 306 18.98 2.89 9.31
C ALA A 306 20.02 2.08 10.12
N SER A 307 19.64 1.57 11.30
CA SER A 307 20.56 0.82 12.17
C SER A 307 21.18 -0.40 11.50
N PRO A 308 20.41 -1.28 10.81
CA PRO A 308 20.97 -2.41 10.08
C PRO A 308 22.05 -2.01 9.08
N ILE A 309 21.79 -0.95 8.30
CA ILE A 309 22.76 -0.42 7.32
C ILE A 309 24.04 0.04 8.02
N GLY A 310 23.92 0.76 9.14
CA GLY A 310 25.08 1.17 9.94
C GLY A 310 25.88 -0.02 10.47
N GLN A 311 25.21 -1.05 10.97
CA GLN A 311 25.86 -2.26 11.51
C GLN A 311 26.63 -3.05 10.44
N VAL A 312 26.18 -3.03 9.18
CA VAL A 312 26.84 -3.73 8.07
C VAL A 312 27.60 -2.81 7.11
N ALA A 313 27.81 -1.54 7.48
CA ALA A 313 28.31 -0.51 6.56
C ALA A 313 29.66 -0.87 5.92
N GLU A 314 30.60 -1.44 6.67
CA GLU A 314 31.91 -1.84 6.14
C GLU A 314 31.80 -2.99 5.13
N VAL A 315 30.89 -3.94 5.35
CA VAL A 315 30.58 -5.00 4.38
C VAL A 315 29.94 -4.41 3.13
N LEU A 316 29.04 -3.43 3.27
CA LEU A 316 28.44 -2.76 2.12
C LEU A 316 29.42 -1.93 1.30
N LYS A 317 30.39 -1.26 1.94
CA LYS A 317 31.41 -0.49 1.22
C LYS A 317 32.34 -1.38 0.40
N THR A 318 32.64 -2.57 0.91
CA THR A 318 33.59 -3.50 0.29
C THR A 318 32.92 -4.47 -0.70
N GLN A 319 31.69 -4.90 -0.42
CA GLN A 319 30.98 -5.95 -1.16
C GLN A 319 29.58 -5.54 -1.62
N GLY A 320 29.18 -4.27 -1.46
CA GLY A 320 27.81 -3.82 -1.66
C GLY A 320 27.23 -4.12 -3.03
N ALA A 321 28.02 -4.02 -4.10
CA ALA A 321 27.54 -4.33 -5.46
C ALA A 321 27.19 -5.81 -5.64
N GLN A 322 27.97 -6.72 -5.04
CA GLN A 322 27.71 -8.18 -5.08
C GLN A 322 26.51 -8.58 -4.22
N LEU A 323 26.18 -7.78 -3.21
CA LEU A 323 25.08 -8.03 -2.26
C LEU A 323 23.76 -7.37 -2.69
N LEU A 324 23.85 -6.21 -3.34
CA LEU A 324 22.69 -5.45 -3.80
C LEU A 324 21.95 -6.20 -4.91
N LEU A 325 22.66 -6.81 -5.85
CA LEU A 325 22.04 -7.48 -6.99
C LEU A 325 21.12 -8.64 -6.58
N PRO A 326 21.55 -9.64 -5.77
CA PRO A 326 20.66 -10.73 -5.35
C PRO A 326 19.40 -10.25 -4.63
N VAL A 327 19.55 -9.26 -3.75
CA VAL A 327 18.45 -8.72 -2.94
C VAL A 327 17.49 -7.89 -3.80
N ALA A 328 18.03 -7.05 -4.70
CA ALA A 328 17.21 -6.29 -5.64
C ALA A 328 16.44 -7.20 -6.60
N VAL A 329 17.07 -8.27 -7.09
CA VAL A 329 16.41 -9.29 -7.92
C VAL A 329 15.32 -10.01 -7.13
N LEU A 330 15.56 -10.37 -5.87
CA LEU A 330 14.54 -10.99 -5.00
C LEU A 330 13.30 -10.11 -4.89
N HIS A 331 13.45 -8.84 -4.53
CA HIS A 331 12.31 -7.94 -4.39
C HIS A 331 11.65 -7.65 -5.72
N GLY A 332 12.42 -7.34 -6.77
CA GLY A 332 11.90 -7.07 -8.11
C GLY A 332 11.11 -8.24 -8.67
N ALA A 333 11.62 -9.47 -8.53
CA ALA A 333 10.93 -10.68 -8.92
C ALA A 333 9.68 -10.93 -8.05
N ALA A 334 9.73 -10.69 -6.74
CA ALA A 334 8.58 -10.85 -5.86
C ALA A 334 7.45 -9.86 -6.19
N PHE A 335 7.77 -8.59 -6.47
CA PHE A 335 6.80 -7.61 -6.98
C PHE A 335 6.20 -8.10 -8.30
N ALA A 336 7.04 -8.42 -9.29
CA ALA A 336 6.59 -8.83 -10.61
C ALA A 336 5.71 -10.09 -10.56
N LEU A 337 6.17 -11.17 -9.92
CA LEU A 337 5.41 -12.41 -9.81
C LEU A 337 4.13 -12.23 -8.99
N GLY A 338 4.19 -11.46 -7.89
CA GLY A 338 3.01 -11.11 -7.11
C GLY A 338 1.93 -10.44 -7.96
N TYR A 339 2.31 -9.48 -8.80
CA TYR A 339 1.40 -8.82 -9.74
C TYR A 339 0.89 -9.76 -10.83
N TRP A 340 1.78 -10.42 -11.57
CA TRP A 340 1.37 -11.19 -12.75
C TRP A 340 0.57 -12.44 -12.41
N LEU A 341 0.88 -13.11 -11.30
CA LEU A 341 0.13 -14.28 -10.87
C LEU A 341 -1.25 -13.91 -10.32
N SER A 342 -1.35 -12.81 -9.58
CA SER A 342 -2.65 -12.32 -9.11
C SER A 342 -3.52 -11.83 -10.26
N LYS A 343 -2.94 -11.19 -11.28
CA LYS A 343 -3.67 -10.66 -12.43
C LYS A 343 -4.41 -11.71 -13.25
N ILE A 344 -4.00 -12.98 -13.17
CA ILE A 344 -4.70 -14.10 -13.82
C ILE A 344 -6.10 -14.29 -13.22
N SER A 345 -6.24 -14.12 -11.91
CA SER A 345 -7.48 -14.39 -11.18
C SER A 345 -8.25 -13.11 -10.81
N PHE A 346 -7.53 -12.05 -10.48
CA PHE A 346 -8.05 -10.86 -9.80
C PHE A 346 -7.99 -9.59 -10.67
N GLY A 347 -8.75 -8.57 -10.25
CA GLY A 347 -8.71 -7.21 -10.72
C GLY A 347 -7.38 -6.50 -10.46
N GLU A 348 -7.24 -5.32 -11.06
CA GLU A 348 -6.10 -4.42 -10.95
C GLU A 348 -5.83 -4.00 -9.51
N SER A 349 -6.85 -3.54 -8.78
CA SER A 349 -6.68 -3.07 -7.39
C SER A 349 -6.11 -4.17 -6.49
N THR A 350 -6.71 -5.35 -6.53
CA THR A 350 -6.27 -6.55 -5.81
C THR A 350 -4.86 -6.99 -6.23
N SER A 351 -4.56 -6.97 -7.54
CA SER A 351 -3.25 -7.39 -8.06
C SER A 351 -2.13 -6.45 -7.64
N ARG A 352 -2.40 -5.13 -7.59
CA ARG A 352 -1.46 -4.14 -7.03
C ARG A 352 -1.19 -4.40 -5.56
N THR A 353 -2.23 -4.69 -4.77
CA THR A 353 -2.07 -5.03 -3.34
C THR A 353 -1.21 -6.28 -3.16
N ILE A 354 -1.53 -7.38 -3.85
CA ILE A 354 -0.78 -8.64 -3.73
C ILE A 354 0.68 -8.46 -4.17
N SER A 355 0.92 -7.68 -5.23
CA SER A 355 2.28 -7.33 -5.66
C SER A 355 3.06 -6.60 -4.56
N ILE A 356 2.47 -5.58 -3.94
CA ILE A 356 3.14 -4.76 -2.92
C ILE A 356 3.43 -5.58 -1.68
N GLU A 357 2.44 -6.34 -1.19
CA GLU A 357 2.61 -7.23 -0.05
C GLU A 357 3.67 -8.30 -0.30
N CYS A 358 3.65 -8.94 -1.47
CA CYS A 358 4.65 -9.95 -1.83
C CYS A 358 6.06 -9.34 -1.91
N GLY A 359 6.21 -8.12 -2.44
CA GLY A 359 7.52 -7.49 -2.56
C GLY A 359 8.04 -6.86 -1.26
N MET A 360 7.16 -6.30 -0.42
CA MET A 360 7.52 -5.60 0.83
C MET A 360 7.35 -6.49 2.05
N GLN A 361 8.46 -6.92 2.65
CA GLN A 361 8.47 -7.79 3.82
C GLN A 361 9.01 -7.08 5.06
N SER A 362 8.89 -7.73 6.22
CA SER A 362 9.51 -7.24 7.45
C SER A 362 11.01 -7.57 7.48
N SER A 363 11.81 -6.80 6.75
CA SER A 363 13.28 -6.99 6.75
C SER A 363 13.93 -6.64 8.08
N ALA A 364 13.28 -5.80 8.90
CA ALA A 364 13.70 -5.56 10.29
C ALA A 364 13.61 -6.84 11.14
N LEU A 365 12.54 -7.63 10.98
CA LEU A 365 12.44 -8.93 11.65
C LEU A 365 13.53 -9.89 11.15
N GLY A 366 13.73 -9.97 9.83
CA GLY A 366 14.80 -10.80 9.25
C GLY A 366 16.18 -10.43 9.76
N PHE A 367 16.46 -9.13 9.93
CA PHE A 367 17.73 -8.66 10.50
C PHE A 367 17.89 -9.08 11.97
N LEU A 368 16.84 -8.88 12.78
CA LEU A 368 16.87 -9.27 14.19
C LEU A 368 17.05 -10.79 14.38
N LEU A 369 16.32 -11.60 13.61
CA LEU A 369 16.43 -13.05 13.68
C LEU A 369 17.82 -13.53 13.24
N ALA A 370 18.39 -12.91 12.21
CA ALA A 370 19.76 -13.19 11.78
C ALA A 370 20.77 -12.93 12.90
N GLN A 371 20.69 -11.77 13.55
CA GLN A 371 21.59 -11.37 14.64
C GLN A 371 21.46 -12.26 15.89
N LYS A 372 20.24 -12.71 16.20
CA LYS A 372 19.99 -13.53 17.41
C LYS A 372 20.32 -15.01 17.24
N HIS A 373 20.11 -15.58 16.05
CA HIS A 373 20.13 -17.03 15.86
C HIS A 373 21.29 -17.55 15.03
N PHE A 374 22.08 -16.67 14.41
CA PHE A 374 23.21 -17.08 13.58
C PHE A 374 24.49 -16.42 14.07
N THR A 375 25.52 -17.25 14.28
CA THR A 375 26.82 -16.79 14.77
C THR A 375 27.57 -15.94 13.73
N ASN A 376 27.32 -16.18 12.44
CA ASN A 376 27.99 -15.44 11.38
C ASN A 376 27.23 -14.13 11.07
N PRO A 377 27.83 -12.95 11.29
CA PRO A 377 27.16 -11.66 11.09
C PRO A 377 26.78 -11.39 9.63
N LEU A 378 27.39 -12.09 8.65
CA LEU A 378 27.03 -11.96 7.24
C LEU A 378 25.58 -12.41 6.96
N VAL A 379 24.99 -13.25 7.81
CA VAL A 379 23.58 -13.67 7.67
C VAL A 379 22.62 -12.48 7.81
N ALA A 380 23.00 -11.43 8.54
CA ALA A 380 22.17 -10.23 8.73
C ALA A 380 22.24 -9.26 7.53
N VAL A 381 23.27 -9.36 6.69
CA VAL A 381 23.55 -8.42 5.60
C VAL A 381 22.43 -8.38 4.55
N PRO A 382 21.91 -9.51 4.04
CA PRO A 382 20.80 -9.48 3.07
C PRO A 382 19.55 -8.78 3.63
N SER A 383 19.24 -8.97 4.93
CA SER A 383 18.13 -8.29 5.59
C SER A 383 18.34 -6.78 5.67
N ALA A 384 19.56 -6.32 5.97
CA ALA A 384 19.90 -4.90 5.99
C ALA A 384 19.75 -4.26 4.60
N VAL A 385 20.28 -4.90 3.55
CA VAL A 385 20.13 -4.43 2.16
C VAL A 385 18.66 -4.44 1.71
N SER A 386 17.92 -5.47 2.13
CA SER A 386 16.52 -5.68 1.78
C SER A 386 15.63 -4.53 2.19
N VAL A 387 15.91 -3.90 3.34
CA VAL A 387 15.21 -2.70 3.80
C VAL A 387 15.19 -1.61 2.72
N VAL A 388 16.33 -1.36 2.09
CA VAL A 388 16.48 -0.29 1.11
C VAL A 388 15.83 -0.69 -0.21
N CYS A 389 16.09 -1.91 -0.68
CA CYS A 389 15.54 -2.41 -1.94
C CYS A 389 14.01 -2.45 -1.92
N MET A 390 13.41 -2.96 -0.84
CA MET A 390 11.96 -3.05 -0.73
C MET A 390 11.29 -1.68 -0.60
N ALA A 391 11.91 -0.76 0.15
CA ALA A 391 11.38 0.59 0.35
C ALA A 391 11.40 1.35 -0.99
N LEU A 392 12.56 1.41 -1.64
CA LEU A 392 12.69 2.10 -2.93
C LEU A 392 11.81 1.45 -4.02
N GLY A 393 11.84 0.12 -4.12
CA GLY A 393 11.06 -0.62 -5.10
C GLY A 393 9.56 -0.45 -4.89
N GLY A 394 9.08 -0.65 -3.66
CA GLY A 394 7.66 -0.52 -3.32
C GLY A 394 7.15 0.91 -3.53
N SER A 395 7.93 1.92 -3.16
CA SER A 395 7.55 3.33 -3.34
C SER A 395 7.57 3.76 -4.80
N ALA A 396 8.58 3.36 -5.58
CA ALA A 396 8.63 3.63 -7.01
C ALA A 396 7.43 3.00 -7.72
N LEU A 397 7.10 1.75 -7.39
CA LEU A 397 5.96 1.04 -7.95
C LEU A 397 4.63 1.67 -7.53
N ALA A 398 4.50 2.09 -6.27
CA ALA A 398 3.32 2.79 -5.79
C ALA A 398 3.09 4.12 -6.52
N VAL A 399 4.15 4.93 -6.72
CA VAL A 399 4.08 6.19 -7.48
C VAL A 399 3.76 5.93 -8.95
N PHE A 400 4.34 4.88 -9.54
CA PHE A 400 4.02 4.47 -10.91
C PHE A 400 2.52 4.17 -11.05
N TRP A 401 1.96 3.35 -10.16
CA TRP A 401 0.53 3.00 -10.19
C TRP A 401 -0.41 4.12 -9.78
N ARG A 402 0.02 5.03 -8.92
CA ARG A 402 -0.75 6.26 -8.61
C ARG A 402 -1.14 7.01 -9.88
N ASN A 403 -0.23 7.05 -10.84
CA ASN A 403 -0.40 7.75 -12.12
C ASN A 403 -1.09 6.89 -13.20
N MET A 404 -1.41 5.62 -12.91
CA MET A 404 -2.18 4.77 -13.81
C MET A 404 -3.62 4.60 -13.30
N PRO A 405 -4.64 4.91 -14.12
CA PRO A 405 -6.03 4.71 -13.73
C PRO A 405 -6.32 3.21 -13.54
N ILE A 406 -7.25 2.91 -12.64
CA ILE A 406 -7.83 1.58 -12.50
C ILE A 406 -8.98 1.49 -13.54
N PRO A 407 -9.11 0.37 -14.28
CA PRO A 407 -10.23 0.17 -15.20
C PRO A 407 -11.58 0.41 -14.51
N ALA A 408 -12.54 1.02 -15.21
CA ALA A 408 -13.86 1.30 -14.63
C ALA A 408 -14.67 0.03 -14.35
N ASP A 409 -14.35 -1.06 -15.04
CA ASP A 409 -14.90 -2.41 -14.94
C ASP A 409 -13.99 -3.35 -14.12
N ASP A 410 -13.13 -2.80 -13.25
CA ASP A 410 -12.24 -3.62 -12.43
C ASP A 410 -13.04 -4.59 -11.55
N LYS A 411 -12.53 -5.81 -11.41
CA LYS A 411 -13.20 -6.84 -10.61
C LYS A 411 -13.18 -6.45 -9.14
N ASP A 412 -14.34 -6.51 -8.50
CA ASP A 412 -14.45 -6.44 -7.05
C ASP A 412 -14.21 -7.83 -6.45
N ASP A 413 -12.92 -8.17 -6.26
CA ASP A 413 -12.51 -9.48 -5.72
C ASP A 413 -12.51 -9.53 -4.18
N PHE A 414 -12.89 -8.43 -3.53
CA PHE A 414 -12.79 -8.28 -2.09
C PHE A 414 -14.03 -7.56 -1.56
N GLN A 415 -15.02 -8.33 -1.15
CA GLN A 415 -16.24 -7.77 -0.56
C GLN A 415 -15.97 -7.33 0.89
N GLU A 416 -16.24 -6.06 1.17
CA GLU A 416 -15.99 -5.41 2.47
C GLU A 416 -16.87 -5.89 3.64
#